data_AF-A0A948BNQ4-F1
#
_entry.id   AF-A0A948BNQ4-F1
#
_cell.length_a   1.000
_cell.length_b   1.000
_cell.length_c   1.000
_cell.angle_alpha   90.00
_cell.angle_beta   90.00
_cell.angle_gamma   90.00
#
_symmetry.space_group_name_H-M   'P 1'
#
loop_
_entity.id
_entity.type
_entity.pdbx_description
1 polymer ?
#
loop_
_entity_poly.entity_id
_entity_poly.type
_entity_poly.pdbx_seq_one_letter_code
_entity_poly.pdbx_strand_id
1 'polypeptide(L)'
;MIRIKTKMGFTLVELLLSAAILSIIMISLYAAFNTGLLSYKKIDSAFSVFQSARIILNRMERDIANTFAYKNDDSGFTGAQNGLDFFSIIDFYSSEGRMDPSVCRIRYELDSNSLKRYLLKGSDSLNDSNEKIEEILCANIQSFILKYAAPSTGTTNPYEWQDSWPNDADPQQKKSLPLAVKIELGISEGDKTVVFTKIAPIPR
;
A
#
# COMPACT_ATOMS: atom_id res chain seq x y z
N MET A 1 45.01 33.62 -60.49
CA MET A 1 45.31 34.52 -59.36
C MET A 1 44.13 34.46 -58.39
N ILE A 2 44.27 33.79 -57.24
CA ILE A 2 43.17 33.54 -56.29
C ILE A 2 43.14 34.71 -55.29
N ARG A 3 42.05 35.48 -55.28
CA ARG A 3 41.85 36.61 -54.38
C ARG A 3 41.35 36.09 -53.03
N ILE A 4 42.20 36.11 -52.01
CA ILE A 4 41.81 35.72 -50.64
C ILE A 4 40.91 36.83 -50.08
N LYS A 5 39.64 36.52 -49.81
CA LYS A 5 38.73 37.39 -49.04
C LYS A 5 39.22 37.44 -47.60
N THR A 6 39.64 38.61 -47.12
CA THR A 6 39.85 38.85 -45.69
C THR A 6 38.50 38.77 -44.97
N LYS A 7 38.35 37.81 -44.05
CA LYS A 7 37.17 37.73 -43.17
C LYS A 7 37.26 38.89 -42.18
N MET A 8 36.28 39.79 -42.20
CA MET A 8 36.13 40.80 -41.15
C MET A 8 35.75 40.09 -39.83
N GLY A 9 36.41 40.45 -38.73
CA GLY A 9 36.07 39.95 -37.39
C GLY A 9 34.79 40.58 -36.86
N PHE A 10 34.21 39.98 -35.81
CA PHE A 10 33.04 40.52 -35.12
C PHE A 10 33.35 41.87 -34.49
N THR A 11 32.40 42.79 -34.58
CA THR A 11 32.43 44.07 -33.88
C THR A 11 32.13 43.90 -32.39
N LEU A 12 32.56 44.85 -31.57
CA LEU A 12 32.29 44.86 -30.14
C LEU A 12 30.77 44.82 -29.84
N VAL A 13 29.98 45.52 -30.64
CA VAL A 13 28.51 45.59 -30.49
C VAL A 13 27.88 44.22 -30.78
N GLU A 14 28.34 43.50 -31.80
CA GLU A 14 27.83 42.16 -32.11
C GLU A 14 28.15 41.14 -31.01
N LEU A 15 29.33 41.24 -30.39
CA LEU A 15 29.71 40.38 -29.26
C LEU A 15 28.81 40.65 -28.05
N LEU A 16 28.54 41.92 -27.75
CA LEU A 16 27.70 42.33 -26.62
C LEU A 16 26.24 41.90 -26.84
N LEU A 17 25.71 42.06 -28.05
CA LEU A 17 24.38 41.59 -28.42
C LEU A 17 24.28 40.05 -28.30
N SER A 18 25.28 39.34 -28.82
CA SER A 18 25.32 37.87 -28.76
C SER A 18 25.37 37.36 -27.32
N ALA A 19 26.18 37.99 -26.46
CA ALA A 19 26.25 37.66 -25.04
C ALA A 19 24.94 37.97 -24.30
N ALA A 20 24.26 39.07 -24.64
CA ALA A 20 22.97 39.42 -24.07
C ALA A 20 21.89 38.40 -24.45
N ILE A 21 21.81 38.03 -25.73
CA ILE A 21 20.87 37.00 -26.22
C ILE A 21 21.17 35.65 -25.56
N LEU A 22 22.45 35.25 -25.50
CA LEU A 22 22.86 34.01 -24.84
C LEU A 22 22.45 33.99 -23.36
N SER A 23 22.62 35.11 -22.65
CA SER A 23 22.23 35.22 -21.24
C SER A 23 20.72 35.04 -21.05
N ILE A 24 19.90 35.65 -21.91
CA ILE A 24 18.43 35.48 -21.88
C ILE A 24 18.04 34.02 -22.13
N ILE A 25 18.68 33.36 -23.11
CA ILE A 25 18.44 31.95 -23.41
C ILE A 25 18.81 31.08 -22.21
N MET A 26 19.98 31.30 -21.60
CA MET A 26 20.44 30.53 -20.44
C MET A 26 19.52 30.70 -19.24
N ILE A 27 19.04 31.91 -18.96
CA ILE A 27 18.06 32.17 -17.88
C ILE A 27 16.76 31.42 -18.16
N SER A 28 16.27 31.47 -19.40
CA SER A 28 15.03 30.79 -19.78
C SER A 28 15.15 29.26 -19.65
N LEU A 29 16.28 28.69 -20.10
CA LEU A 29 16.57 27.27 -19.95
C LEU A 29 16.68 26.87 -18.48
N TYR A 30 17.38 27.66 -17.68
CA TYR A 30 17.52 27.41 -16.25
C TYR A 30 16.15 27.43 -15.55
N ALA A 31 15.30 28.40 -15.84
CA ALA A 31 13.96 28.49 -15.28
C ALA A 31 13.09 27.29 -15.67
N ALA A 32 13.11 26.89 -16.95
CA ALA A 32 12.38 25.73 -17.43
C ALA A 32 12.86 24.43 -16.76
N PHE A 33 14.18 24.25 -16.66
CA PHE A 33 14.78 23.07 -16.05
C PHE A 33 14.46 22.98 -14.54
N ASN A 34 14.60 24.08 -13.81
CA ASN A 34 14.30 24.12 -12.39
C ASN A 34 12.81 23.85 -12.11
N THR A 35 11.92 24.40 -12.94
CA THR A 35 10.47 24.13 -12.85
C THR A 35 10.17 22.66 -13.11
N GLY A 36 10.84 22.05 -14.09
CA GLY A 36 10.72 20.62 -14.39
C GLY A 36 11.16 19.74 -13.21
N LEU A 37 12.31 20.06 -12.60
CA LEU A 37 12.82 19.33 -11.44
C LEU A 37 11.89 19.42 -10.22
N LEU A 38 11.37 20.61 -9.93
CA LEU A 38 10.42 20.80 -8.84
C LEU A 38 9.11 20.02 -9.07
N SER A 39 8.62 20.03 -10.30
CA SER A 39 7.41 19.28 -10.69
C SER A 39 7.63 17.77 -10.57
N TYR A 40 8.79 17.28 -11.04
CA TYR A 40 9.16 15.87 -10.92
C TYR A 40 9.20 15.41 -9.46
N LYS A 41 9.90 16.14 -8.58
CA LYS A 41 9.98 15.79 -7.14
C LYS A 41 8.62 15.69 -6.47
N LYS A 42 7.69 16.58 -6.81
CA LYS A 42 6.33 16.57 -6.27
C LYS A 42 5.51 15.38 -6.77
N ILE A 43 5.68 15.00 -8.03
CA ILE A 43 5.00 13.82 -8.60
C ILE A 43 5.58 12.54 -8.00
N ASP A 44 6.88 12.47 -7.84
CA ASP A 44 7.58 11.31 -7.29
C ASP A 44 7.16 11.00 -5.85
N SER A 45 7.03 12.02 -4.99
CA SER A 45 6.52 11.84 -3.63
C SER A 45 5.09 11.31 -3.60
N ALA A 46 4.21 11.87 -4.43
CA ALA A 46 2.83 11.40 -4.52
C ALA A 46 2.78 9.95 -5.01
N PHE A 47 3.53 9.65 -6.08
CA PHE A 47 3.61 8.33 -6.68
C PHE A 47 4.06 7.27 -5.67
N SER A 48 5.03 7.61 -4.80
CA SER A 48 5.51 6.72 -3.75
C SER A 48 4.38 6.31 -2.77
N VAL A 49 3.55 7.27 -2.34
CA VAL A 49 2.41 7.02 -1.42
C VAL A 49 1.36 6.12 -2.05
N PHE A 50 0.98 6.39 -3.30
CA PHE A 50 0.05 5.55 -4.06
C PHE A 50 0.59 4.12 -4.24
N GLN A 51 1.87 3.98 -4.57
CA GLN A 51 2.49 2.68 -4.77
C GLN A 51 2.59 1.89 -3.47
N SER A 52 2.97 2.53 -2.36
CA SER A 52 2.96 1.92 -1.03
C SER A 52 1.56 1.43 -0.65
N ALA A 53 0.54 2.29 -0.76
CA ALA A 53 -0.85 1.92 -0.49
C ALA A 53 -1.28 0.71 -1.34
N ARG A 54 -0.98 0.73 -2.64
CA ARG A 54 -1.32 -0.36 -3.56
C ARG A 54 -0.66 -1.68 -3.15
N ILE A 55 0.62 -1.67 -2.78
CA ILE A 55 1.35 -2.87 -2.34
C ILE A 55 0.71 -3.44 -1.08
N ILE A 56 0.46 -2.60 -0.07
CA ILE A 56 -0.14 -3.01 1.22
C ILE A 56 -1.53 -3.60 0.99
N LEU A 57 -2.40 -2.87 0.29
CA LEU A 57 -3.78 -3.29 0.06
C LEU A 57 -3.88 -4.54 -0.82
N ASN A 58 -2.95 -4.74 -1.77
CA ASN A 58 -2.87 -5.98 -2.55
C ASN A 58 -2.34 -7.16 -1.73
N ARG A 59 -1.40 -6.91 -0.81
CA ARG A 59 -0.93 -7.94 0.12
C ARG A 59 -2.06 -8.38 1.05
N MET A 60 -2.73 -7.44 1.69
CA MET A 60 -3.87 -7.74 2.57
C MET A 60 -4.99 -8.46 1.83
N GLU A 61 -5.36 -8.00 0.63
CA GLU A 61 -6.38 -8.69 -0.17
C GLU A 61 -5.99 -10.14 -0.46
N ARG A 62 -4.73 -10.40 -0.84
CA ARG A 62 -4.27 -11.76 -1.12
C ARG A 62 -4.31 -12.65 0.11
N ASP A 63 -3.92 -12.13 1.26
CA ASP A 63 -3.95 -12.87 2.51
C ASP A 63 -5.40 -13.17 2.90
N ILE A 64 -6.28 -12.17 2.85
CA ILE A 64 -7.72 -12.32 3.17
C ILE A 64 -8.41 -13.28 2.19
N ALA A 65 -8.08 -13.20 0.90
CA ALA A 65 -8.67 -14.07 -0.12
C ALA A 65 -8.29 -15.55 0.05
N ASN A 66 -7.19 -15.85 0.75
CA ASN A 66 -6.76 -17.21 1.05
C ASN A 66 -7.13 -17.65 2.48
N THR A 67 -8.01 -16.90 3.15
CA THR A 67 -8.48 -17.27 4.49
C THR A 67 -9.45 -18.45 4.44
N PHE A 68 -9.48 -19.22 5.52
CA PHE A 68 -10.37 -20.36 5.68
C PHE A 68 -10.77 -20.51 7.15
N ALA A 69 -11.91 -21.16 7.40
CA ALA A 69 -12.35 -21.45 8.76
C ALA A 69 -11.49 -22.57 9.35
N TYR A 70 -10.79 -22.27 10.44
CA TYR A 70 -9.85 -23.22 11.06
C TYR A 70 -10.55 -24.43 11.67
N LYS A 71 -11.65 -24.23 12.39
CA LYS A 71 -12.48 -25.29 12.98
C LYS A 71 -13.97 -25.03 12.73
N ASN A 72 -14.77 -26.08 12.88
CA ASN A 72 -16.24 -26.01 12.70
C ASN A 72 -16.94 -25.17 13.78
N ASP A 73 -16.34 -25.06 14.96
CA ASP A 73 -16.87 -24.34 16.12
C ASP A 73 -16.21 -22.97 16.36
N ASP A 74 -15.08 -22.71 15.69
CA ASP A 74 -14.35 -21.46 15.73
C ASP A 74 -13.60 -21.26 14.40
N SER A 75 -13.98 -20.26 13.62
CA SER A 75 -13.33 -19.97 12.35
C SER A 75 -11.88 -19.52 12.54
N GLY A 76 -11.50 -19.08 13.75
CA GLY A 76 -10.19 -18.49 14.04
C GLY A 76 -10.01 -17.11 13.41
N PHE A 77 -11.09 -16.49 12.91
CA PHE A 77 -11.08 -15.15 12.35
C PHE A 77 -11.60 -14.16 13.39
N THR A 78 -10.73 -13.27 13.85
CA THR A 78 -11.06 -12.19 14.80
C THR A 78 -10.63 -10.86 14.23
N GLY A 79 -11.55 -9.91 14.21
CA GLY A 79 -11.39 -8.60 13.61
C GLY A 79 -11.96 -7.49 14.49
N ALA A 80 -11.19 -6.42 14.62
CA ALA A 80 -11.59 -5.14 15.22
C ALA A 80 -11.26 -4.02 14.23
N GLN A 81 -11.72 -2.79 14.50
CA GLN A 81 -11.51 -1.67 13.59
C GLN A 81 -10.03 -1.43 13.24
N ASN A 82 -9.07 -1.74 14.12
CA ASN A 82 -7.64 -1.47 13.92
C ASN A 82 -6.76 -2.73 13.91
N GLY A 83 -7.36 -3.91 13.92
CA GLY A 83 -6.63 -5.17 14.07
C GLY A 83 -7.36 -6.34 13.44
N LEU A 84 -6.61 -7.27 12.87
CA LEU A 84 -7.17 -8.42 12.18
C LEU A 84 -6.27 -9.64 12.37
N ASP A 85 -6.85 -10.73 12.86
CA ASP A 85 -6.19 -12.00 13.15
C ASP A 85 -6.96 -13.15 12.49
N PHE A 86 -6.31 -13.94 11.65
CA PHE A 86 -6.95 -15.01 10.90
C PHE A 86 -5.96 -16.05 10.37
N PHE A 87 -6.48 -17.21 9.96
CA PHE A 87 -5.70 -18.23 9.27
C PHE A 87 -5.77 -18.05 7.76
N SER A 88 -4.65 -18.25 7.08
CA SER A 88 -4.53 -18.17 5.62
C SER A 88 -3.48 -19.15 5.13
N ILE A 89 -3.60 -19.55 3.87
CA ILE A 89 -2.54 -20.27 3.15
C ILE A 89 -1.62 -19.24 2.48
N ILE A 90 -0.30 -19.39 2.67
CA ILE A 90 0.71 -18.54 2.04
C ILE A 90 1.76 -19.41 1.38
N ASP A 91 2.17 -19.02 0.18
CA ASP A 91 3.25 -19.66 -0.55
C ASP A 91 4.60 -19.14 -0.09
N PHE A 92 5.40 -20.03 0.51
CA PHE A 92 6.81 -19.78 0.74
C PHE A 92 7.64 -20.40 -0.38
N TYR A 93 8.85 -19.88 -0.59
CA TYR A 93 9.81 -20.49 -1.49
C TYR A 93 10.98 -21.03 -0.66
N SER A 94 11.29 -22.31 -0.84
CA SER A 94 12.46 -22.91 -0.22
C SER A 94 13.76 -22.34 -0.83
N SER A 95 14.89 -22.59 -0.17
CA SER A 95 16.22 -22.25 -0.71
C SER A 95 16.50 -22.89 -2.08
N GLU A 96 15.80 -23.98 -2.42
CA GLU A 96 15.88 -24.65 -3.71
C GLU A 96 14.87 -24.12 -4.75
N GLY A 97 14.15 -23.03 -4.43
CA GLY A 97 13.17 -22.40 -5.30
C GLY A 97 11.84 -23.18 -5.45
N ARG A 98 11.61 -24.19 -4.61
CA ARG A 98 10.33 -24.94 -4.62
C ARG A 98 9.29 -24.19 -3.82
N MET A 99 8.07 -24.17 -4.36
CA MET A 99 6.90 -23.62 -3.69
C MET A 99 6.49 -24.55 -2.53
N ASP A 100 6.44 -23.99 -1.34
CA ASP A 100 6.07 -24.63 -0.07
C ASP A 100 4.86 -23.88 0.51
N PRO A 101 3.63 -24.17 0.04
CA PRO A 101 2.42 -23.58 0.60
C PRO A 101 2.28 -24.02 2.06
N SER A 102 2.03 -23.07 2.94
CA SER A 102 1.92 -23.32 4.36
C SER A 102 0.74 -22.59 4.98
N VAL A 103 0.10 -23.26 5.93
CA VAL A 103 -0.88 -22.63 6.80
C VAL A 103 -0.16 -21.67 7.74
N CYS A 104 -0.64 -20.44 7.75
CA CYS A 104 -0.15 -19.39 8.62
C CYS A 104 -1.30 -18.72 9.38
N ARG A 105 -1.02 -18.34 10.61
CA ARG A 105 -1.85 -17.35 11.33
C ARG A 105 -1.24 -15.98 11.09
N ILE A 106 -2.04 -15.07 10.55
CA ILE A 106 -1.64 -13.72 10.18
C ILE A 106 -2.30 -12.74 11.15
N ARG A 107 -1.53 -11.78 11.67
CA ARG A 107 -2.05 -10.67 12.43
C ARG A 107 -1.60 -9.34 11.84
N TYR A 108 -2.57 -8.46 11.54
CA TYR A 108 -2.34 -7.07 11.18
C TYR A 108 -2.62 -6.18 12.38
N GLU A 109 -1.73 -5.23 12.63
CA GLU A 109 -1.85 -4.29 13.73
C GLU A 109 -1.17 -2.97 13.37
N LEU A 110 -1.82 -1.86 13.72
CA LEU A 110 -1.22 -0.54 13.66
C LEU A 110 -0.50 -0.27 14.97
N ASP A 111 0.83 -0.31 14.94
CA ASP A 111 1.67 0.05 16.08
C ASP A 111 2.22 1.47 15.89
N SER A 112 1.75 2.40 16.72
CA SER A 112 2.05 3.83 16.63
C SER A 112 1.64 4.38 15.26
N ASN A 113 2.59 4.47 14.31
CA ASN A 113 2.35 4.92 12.93
C ASN A 113 2.84 3.89 11.88
N SER A 114 3.08 2.66 12.30
CA SER A 114 3.60 1.60 11.43
C SER A 114 2.61 0.47 11.36
N LEU A 115 2.13 0.16 10.15
CA LEU A 115 1.30 -1.01 9.93
C LEU A 115 2.22 -2.24 9.87
N LYS A 116 2.01 -3.13 10.83
CA LYS A 116 2.77 -4.37 10.97
C LYS A 116 1.93 -5.56 10.58
N ARG A 117 2.63 -6.58 10.09
CA ARG A 117 2.08 -7.89 9.75
C ARG A 117 2.93 -8.94 10.44
N TYR A 118 2.29 -9.75 11.27
CA TYR A 118 2.89 -10.86 11.98
C TYR A 118 2.46 -12.17 11.35
N LEU A 119 3.40 -13.11 11.21
CA LEU A 119 3.12 -14.46 10.75
C LEU A 119 3.63 -15.50 11.73
N LEU A 120 2.80 -16.51 11.95
CA LEU A 120 3.17 -17.78 12.60
C LEU A 120 2.92 -18.92 11.60
N LYS A 121 3.93 -19.76 11.35
CA LYS A 121 3.90 -20.82 10.33
C LYS A 121 3.60 -22.18 10.96
N GLY A 122 2.81 -23.02 10.27
CA GLY A 122 2.68 -24.44 10.63
C GLY A 122 2.14 -24.65 12.05
N SER A 123 2.79 -25.49 12.85
CA SER A 123 2.37 -25.74 14.25
C SER A 123 2.44 -24.51 15.14
N ASP A 124 3.35 -23.56 14.86
CA ASP A 124 3.41 -22.29 15.60
C ASP A 124 2.20 -21.41 15.32
N SER A 125 1.43 -21.65 14.25
CA SER A 125 0.16 -20.93 14.04
C SER A 125 -0.90 -21.28 15.09
N LEU A 126 -0.75 -22.42 15.76
CA LEU A 126 -1.71 -22.96 16.74
C LEU A 126 -1.38 -22.58 18.18
N ASN A 127 -0.11 -22.29 18.45
CA ASN A 127 0.39 -21.90 19.76
C ASN A 127 0.78 -20.43 19.69
N ASP A 128 0.55 -19.60 20.72
CA ASP A 128 1.10 -18.24 20.76
C ASP A 128 2.63 -18.30 20.98
N SER A 129 3.33 -18.75 19.93
CA SER A 129 4.77 -18.98 19.89
C SER A 129 5.50 -17.64 19.78
N ASN A 130 6.71 -17.59 20.34
CA ASN A 130 7.57 -16.41 20.24
C ASN A 130 8.27 -16.32 18.88
N GLU A 131 8.30 -17.39 18.08
CA GLU A 131 8.89 -17.42 16.74
C GLU A 131 7.94 -16.84 15.68
N LYS A 132 7.64 -15.54 15.81
CA LYS A 132 6.83 -14.80 14.83
C LYS A 132 7.72 -14.06 13.82
N ILE A 133 7.35 -14.14 12.55
CA ILE A 133 7.93 -13.28 11.52
C ILE A 133 7.21 -11.94 11.60
N GLU A 134 7.93 -10.87 11.92
CA GLU A 134 7.41 -9.49 11.93
C GLU A 134 7.83 -8.76 10.65
N GLU A 135 6.84 -8.26 9.92
CA GLU A 135 7.04 -7.44 8.72
C GLU A 135 6.45 -6.05 8.96
N ILE A 136 7.27 -5.01 8.82
CA ILE A 136 6.79 -3.62 8.76
C ILE A 136 6.39 -3.37 7.31
N LEU A 137 5.09 -3.23 7.05
CA LEU A 137 4.58 -3.02 5.69
C LEU A 137 4.74 -1.58 5.24
N CYS A 138 4.51 -0.64 6.15
CA CYS A 138 4.63 0.78 5.88
C CYS A 138 4.72 1.56 7.19
N ALA A 139 5.52 2.62 7.17
CA ALA A 139 5.56 3.64 8.20
C ALA A 139 4.68 4.84 7.76
N ASN A 140 4.41 5.76 8.69
CA ASN A 140 3.61 6.97 8.46
C ASN A 140 2.15 6.69 8.07
N ILE A 141 1.60 5.60 8.61
CA ILE A 141 0.16 5.34 8.59
C ILE A 141 -0.50 6.21 9.65
N GLN A 142 -1.43 7.06 9.23
CA GLN A 142 -2.21 7.92 10.13
C GLN A 142 -3.54 7.28 10.53
N SER A 143 -4.12 6.44 9.67
CA SER A 143 -5.36 5.73 9.98
C SER A 143 -5.37 4.34 9.34
N PHE A 144 -5.88 3.36 10.08
CA PHE A 144 -6.11 2.01 9.60
C PHE A 144 -7.45 1.54 10.18
N ILE A 145 -8.46 1.43 9.31
CA ILE A 145 -9.83 1.13 9.71
C ILE A 145 -10.33 -0.07 8.91
N LEU A 146 -10.87 -1.05 9.61
CA LEU A 146 -11.42 -2.28 9.08
C LEU A 146 -12.91 -2.38 9.35
N LYS A 147 -13.65 -2.91 8.36
CA LYS A 147 -15.06 -3.27 8.50
C LYS A 147 -15.33 -4.62 7.86
N TYR A 148 -16.32 -5.32 8.39
CA TYR A 148 -16.60 -6.72 8.05
C TYR A 148 -18.01 -6.85 7.49
N ALA A 149 -18.17 -7.47 6.34
CA ALA A 149 -19.47 -7.65 5.71
C ALA A 149 -20.18 -8.90 6.24
N ALA A 150 -21.26 -8.72 6.98
CA ALA A 150 -22.16 -9.78 7.42
C ALA A 150 -23.26 -10.02 6.39
N PRO A 151 -23.73 -11.26 6.18
CA PRO A 151 -24.96 -11.51 5.42
C PRO A 151 -26.14 -10.79 6.09
N SER A 152 -26.91 -10.03 5.32
CA SER A 152 -28.16 -9.43 5.81
C SER A 152 -29.35 -10.24 5.30
N THR A 153 -30.37 -10.38 6.14
CA THR A 153 -31.65 -11.02 5.80
C THR A 153 -32.63 -10.04 5.14
N GLY A 154 -32.25 -8.76 5.02
CA GLY A 154 -33.06 -7.73 4.41
C GLY A 154 -33.21 -7.90 2.90
N THR A 155 -34.37 -7.51 2.37
CA THR A 155 -34.70 -7.60 0.94
C THR A 155 -33.96 -6.59 0.06
N THR A 156 -33.32 -5.57 0.64
CA THR A 156 -32.77 -4.42 -0.09
C THR A 156 -31.26 -4.48 -0.29
N ASN A 157 -30.50 -5.02 0.67
CA ASN A 157 -29.05 -5.15 0.56
C ASN A 157 -28.61 -6.53 1.07
N PRO A 158 -27.81 -7.31 0.32
CA PRO A 158 -27.46 -8.67 0.70
C PRO A 158 -26.45 -8.76 1.86
N TYR A 159 -25.89 -7.62 2.31
CA TYR A 159 -24.93 -7.57 3.40
C TYR A 159 -24.96 -6.25 4.18
N GLU A 160 -24.41 -6.27 5.39
CA GLU A 160 -24.24 -5.11 6.26
C GLU A 160 -22.80 -5.02 6.78
N TRP A 161 -22.26 -3.81 6.87
CA TRP A 161 -20.91 -3.59 7.38
C TRP A 161 -20.93 -3.46 8.90
N GLN A 162 -20.04 -4.20 9.55
CA GLN A 162 -19.86 -4.22 11.00
C GLN A 162 -18.43 -3.81 11.37
N ASP A 163 -18.24 -3.26 12.56
CA ASP A 163 -16.94 -2.75 13.04
C ASP A 163 -16.06 -3.82 13.71
N SER A 164 -16.62 -5.00 13.97
CA SER A 164 -15.91 -6.15 14.52
C SER A 164 -16.42 -7.46 13.90
N TRP A 165 -15.61 -8.50 14.03
CA TRP A 165 -15.99 -9.87 13.69
C TRP A 165 -15.31 -10.87 14.62
N PRO A 166 -16.01 -11.88 15.16
CA PRO A 166 -17.47 -11.98 15.19
C PRO A 166 -18.08 -10.85 16.03
N ASN A 167 -19.34 -10.53 15.75
CA ASN A 167 -20.11 -9.63 16.61
C ASN A 167 -20.65 -10.41 17.82
N ASP A 168 -20.42 -9.90 19.04
CA ASP A 168 -20.87 -10.53 20.28
C ASP A 168 -22.40 -10.75 20.33
N ALA A 169 -23.16 -9.96 19.56
CA ALA A 169 -24.62 -10.11 19.44
C ALA A 169 -25.05 -11.35 18.63
N ASP A 170 -24.16 -11.93 17.81
CA ASP A 170 -24.45 -13.12 16.98
C ASP A 170 -23.39 -14.21 17.20
N PRO A 171 -23.63 -15.14 18.14
CA PRO A 171 -22.71 -16.24 18.43
C PRO A 171 -22.45 -17.18 17.25
N GLN A 172 -23.31 -17.21 16.22
CA GLN A 172 -23.10 -18.06 15.05
C GLN A 172 -21.95 -17.54 14.20
N GLN A 173 -21.68 -16.24 14.23
CA GLN A 173 -20.59 -15.64 13.45
C GLN A 173 -19.22 -16.19 13.84
N LYS A 174 -19.05 -16.62 15.10
CA LYS A 174 -17.80 -17.24 15.57
C LYS A 174 -17.38 -18.46 14.75
N LYS A 175 -18.34 -19.17 14.14
CA LYS A 175 -18.10 -20.35 13.30
C LYS A 175 -17.90 -20.02 11.82
N SER A 176 -18.05 -18.76 11.44
CA SER A 176 -18.11 -18.32 10.06
C SER A 176 -17.11 -17.21 9.76
N LEU A 177 -16.88 -16.99 8.48
CA LEU A 177 -16.07 -15.90 7.96
C LEU A 177 -16.99 -14.77 7.47
N PRO A 178 -16.55 -13.51 7.53
CA PRO A 178 -17.27 -12.43 6.88
C PRO A 178 -17.28 -12.63 5.36
N LEU A 179 -18.22 -12.01 4.66
CA LEU A 179 -18.30 -12.06 3.20
C LEU A 179 -17.14 -11.31 2.53
N ALA A 180 -16.69 -10.23 3.17
CA ALA A 180 -15.61 -9.38 2.72
C ALA A 180 -15.09 -8.54 3.88
N VAL A 181 -13.86 -8.05 3.73
CA VAL A 181 -13.26 -7.07 4.62
C VAL A 181 -13.05 -5.78 3.83
N LYS A 182 -13.60 -4.66 4.32
CA LYS A 182 -13.27 -3.34 3.82
C LYS A 182 -12.08 -2.80 4.62
N ILE A 183 -11.08 -2.34 3.90
CA ILE A 183 -9.84 -1.79 4.43
C ILE A 183 -9.77 -0.32 4.02
N GLU A 184 -9.66 0.56 4.99
CA GLU A 184 -9.44 1.99 4.82
C GLU A 184 -8.07 2.36 5.41
N LEU A 185 -7.16 2.82 4.56
CA LEU A 185 -5.77 3.10 4.89
C LEU A 185 -5.46 4.58 4.61
N GLY A 186 -5.13 5.34 5.65
CA GLY A 186 -4.68 6.73 5.55
C GLY A 186 -3.18 6.84 5.68
N ILE A 187 -2.51 7.35 4.65
CA ILE A 187 -1.05 7.55 4.63
C ILE A 187 -0.75 9.05 4.59
N SER A 188 0.31 9.47 5.30
CA SER A 188 0.79 10.85 5.28
C SER A 188 1.50 11.19 3.96
N GLU A 189 1.09 12.28 3.31
CA GLU A 189 1.77 12.91 2.17
C GLU A 189 2.05 14.39 2.54
N GLY A 190 3.25 14.65 3.06
CA GLY A 190 3.55 15.96 3.66
C GLY A 190 2.58 16.25 4.81
N ASP A 191 1.89 17.39 4.76
CA ASP A 191 0.91 17.81 5.78
C ASP A 191 -0.50 17.24 5.56
N LYS A 192 -0.71 16.42 4.52
CA LYS A 192 -2.02 15.87 4.18
C LYS A 192 -2.08 14.38 4.45
N THR A 193 -3.29 13.90 4.73
CA THR A 193 -3.61 12.47 4.79
C THR A 193 -4.30 12.07 3.50
N VAL A 194 -3.77 11.08 2.79
CA VAL A 194 -4.43 10.48 1.63
C VAL A 194 -5.05 9.16 2.06
N VAL A 195 -6.36 9.03 1.91
CA VAL A 195 -7.12 7.84 2.30
C VAL A 195 -7.38 6.96 1.09
N PHE A 196 -7.06 5.68 1.23
CA PHE A 196 -7.27 4.63 0.26
C PHE A 196 -8.27 3.63 0.80
N THR A 197 -9.18 3.14 -0.05
CA THR A 197 -10.17 2.15 0.34
C THR A 197 -10.10 0.95 -0.59
N LYS A 198 -10.14 -0.25 -0.02
CA LYS A 198 -10.25 -1.50 -0.77
C LYS A 198 -11.21 -2.46 -0.09
N ILE A 199 -11.94 -3.23 -0.90
CA ILE A 199 -12.78 -4.32 -0.42
C ILE A 199 -12.12 -5.63 -0.84
N ALA A 200 -11.76 -6.45 0.13
CA ALA A 200 -11.19 -7.78 -0.08
C ALA A 200 -12.30 -8.82 0.14
N PRO A 201 -12.83 -9.44 -0.93
CA PRO A 201 -13.82 -10.51 -0.80
C PRO A 201 -13.17 -11.78 -0.25
N ILE A 202 -13.92 -12.54 0.53
CA ILE A 202 -13.50 -13.87 1.01
C ILE A 202 -14.20 -14.91 0.12
N PRO A 203 -13.46 -15.72 -0.65
CA PRO A 203 -14.02 -16.81 -1.43
C PRO A 203 -14.75 -17.82 -0.54
N ARG A 204 -15.83 -18.41 -1.06
CA ARG A 204 -16.60 -19.48 -0.41
C ARG A 204 -16.39 -20.81 -1.10
#